data_AF-A0A416U228-F1
#
_entry.id   AF-A0A416U228-F1
#
_cell.length_a   1.000
_cell.length_b   1.000
_cell.length_c   1.000
_cell.angle_alpha   90.00
_cell.angle_beta   90.00
_cell.angle_gamma   90.00
#
_symmetry.space_group_name_H-M   'P 1'
#
loop_
_entity.id
_entity.type
_entity.pdbx_description
1 polymer ?
#
loop_
_entity_poly.entity_id
_entity_poly.type
_entity_poly.pdbx_seq_one_letter_code
_entity_poly.pdbx_strand_id
1 'polypeptide(L)'
;MDKSVLIMDTPKTCLDCMFCFELDEGIEACCSVTADEEDKSLCKEIICENGYCNNKPEWCPLKELPKEENGDEDLCSFDRGWTAGFNTCLQRINGEK
;
A
#
# COMPACT_ATOMS: atom_id res chain seq x y z
N MET A 1 12.54 9.23 15.04
CA MET A 1 12.31 7.92 14.40
C MET A 1 12.44 8.14 12.92
N ASP A 2 13.39 7.45 12.31
CA ASP A 2 13.51 7.45 10.86
C ASP A 2 12.37 6.62 10.27
N LYS A 3 11.92 7.00 9.08
CA LYS A 3 10.83 6.31 8.38
C LYS A 3 11.42 5.30 7.41
N SER A 4 10.78 4.15 7.29
CA SER A 4 11.08 3.13 6.27
C SER A 4 9.90 3.00 5.32
N VAL A 5 10.18 2.57 4.09
CA VAL A 5 9.17 2.27 3.07
C VAL A 5 9.44 0.87 2.53
N LEU A 6 8.36 0.10 2.31
CA LEU A 6 8.39 -1.19 1.63
C LEU A 6 7.79 -1.01 0.24
N ILE A 7 8.47 -1.53 -0.78
CA ILE A 7 8.02 -1.52 -2.17
C ILE A 7 7.89 -2.97 -2.61
N MET A 8 6.71 -3.35 -3.08
CA MET A 8 6.38 -4.67 -3.59
C MET A 8 5.17 -4.57 -4.52
N ASP A 9 4.94 -5.61 -5.32
CA ASP A 9 3.69 -5.74 -6.06
C ASP A 9 2.51 -5.74 -5.10
N THR A 10 1.52 -4.87 -5.36
CA THR A 10 0.34 -4.75 -4.48
C THR A 10 -0.56 -5.96 -4.72
N PRO A 11 -0.82 -6.81 -3.70
CA PRO A 11 -1.69 -7.96 -3.87
C PRO A 11 -3.13 -7.50 -4.11
N LYS A 12 -3.86 -8.26 -4.94
CA LYS A 12 -5.25 -7.94 -5.29
C LYS A 12 -6.20 -8.16 -4.12
N THR A 13 -5.91 -9.19 -3.31
CA THR A 13 -6.69 -9.58 -2.14
C THR A 13 -5.78 -9.71 -0.93
N CYS A 14 -6.35 -9.73 0.28
CA CYS A 14 -5.58 -10.01 1.48
C CYS A 14 -5.08 -11.47 1.52
N LEU A 15 -5.78 -12.43 0.92
CA LEU A 15 -5.31 -13.84 0.84
C LEU A 15 -3.98 -13.97 0.07
N ASP A 16 -3.80 -13.14 -0.97
CA ASP A 16 -2.55 -13.13 -1.74
C ASP A 16 -1.43 -12.30 -1.06
N CYS A 17 -1.70 -11.70 0.11
CA CYS A 17 -0.78 -10.81 0.79
C CYS A 17 0.03 -11.56 1.84
N MET A 18 1.36 -11.46 1.77
CA MET A 18 2.28 -12.07 2.74
C MET A 18 2.15 -11.54 4.18
N PHE A 19 1.38 -10.47 4.39
CA PHE A 19 1.11 -9.88 5.71
C PHE A 19 -0.25 -10.26 6.28
N CYS A 20 -1.02 -11.08 5.56
CA CYS A 20 -2.26 -11.63 6.05
C CYS A 20 -1.97 -12.86 6.90
N PHE A 21 -2.39 -12.84 8.16
CA PHE A 21 -2.44 -14.02 9.01
C PHE A 21 -3.86 -14.53 9.04
N GLU A 22 -4.07 -15.71 8.46
CA GLU A 22 -5.33 -16.44 8.55
C GLU A 22 -5.44 -17.11 9.92
N LEU A 23 -6.62 -16.98 10.51
CA LEU A 23 -7.04 -17.59 11.76
C LEU A 23 -8.30 -18.41 11.47
N ASP A 24 -8.53 -19.45 12.28
CA ASP A 24 -9.73 -20.30 12.19
C ASP A 24 -10.07 -20.76 10.76
N GLU A 25 -9.08 -21.34 10.07
CA GLU A 25 -9.20 -21.86 8.70
C GLU A 25 -9.65 -20.80 7.66
N GLY A 26 -9.31 -19.52 7.89
CA GLY A 26 -9.60 -18.42 6.97
C GLY A 26 -10.97 -17.77 7.17
N ILE A 27 -11.66 -18.13 8.25
CA ILE A 27 -12.87 -17.44 8.72
C ILE A 27 -12.49 -16.07 9.29
N GLU A 28 -11.38 -16.02 10.02
CA GLU A 28 -10.84 -14.80 10.60
C GLU A 28 -9.46 -14.51 10.00
N ALA A 29 -9.10 -13.24 9.87
CA ALA A 29 -7.76 -12.86 9.45
C ALA A 29 -7.37 -11.51 10.02
N CYS A 30 -6.07 -11.27 10.14
CA CYS A 30 -5.54 -9.96 10.54
C CYS A 30 -4.35 -9.52 9.69
N CYS A 31 -4.10 -8.20 9.63
CA CYS A 31 -2.94 -7.62 8.98
C CYS A 31 -1.79 -7.44 9.97
N SER A 32 -0.67 -8.12 9.74
CA SER A 32 0.49 -8.08 10.64
C SER A 32 1.24 -6.74 10.68
N VAL A 33 0.97 -5.85 9.73
CA VAL A 33 1.66 -4.57 9.56
C VAL A 33 0.92 -3.43 10.26
N THR A 34 -0.38 -3.58 10.48
CA THR A 34 -1.21 -2.58 11.13
C THR A 34 -1.61 -3.09 12.51
N ALA A 35 -1.33 -2.31 13.54
CA ALA A 35 -1.78 -2.63 14.89
C ALA A 35 -3.26 -2.29 15.07
N ASP A 36 -3.93 -3.02 15.93
CA ASP A 36 -5.29 -2.70 16.33
C ASP A 36 -5.36 -1.31 17.03
N GLU A 37 -6.49 -0.64 16.90
CA GLU A 37 -6.67 0.72 17.42
C GLU A 37 -6.85 0.75 18.94
N GLU A 38 -7.47 -0.29 19.51
CA GLU A 38 -7.71 -0.43 20.94
C GLU A 38 -6.53 -1.13 21.63
N ASP A 39 -5.96 -2.16 21.01
CA ASP A 39 -4.81 -2.90 21.53
C ASP A 39 -3.65 -2.96 20.53
N LYS A 40 -2.67 -2.07 20.71
CA LYS A 40 -1.48 -1.98 19.84
C LYS A 40 -0.56 -3.22 19.90
N SER A 41 -0.78 -4.15 20.82
CA SER A 41 -0.06 -5.42 20.86
C SER A 41 -0.63 -6.45 19.88
N LEU A 42 -1.85 -6.21 19.37
CA LEU A 42 -2.55 -7.07 18.42
C LEU A 42 -2.46 -6.52 16.99
N CYS A 43 -2.55 -7.43 16.02
CA CYS A 43 -2.73 -7.09 14.62
C CYS A 43 -4.17 -6.61 14.36
N LYS A 44 -4.33 -5.69 13.40
CA LYS A 44 -5.65 -5.18 13.02
C LYS A 44 -6.44 -6.23 12.26
N GLU A 45 -7.62 -6.57 12.77
CA GLU A 45 -8.53 -7.53 12.16
C GLU A 45 -9.00 -7.09 10.78
N ILE A 46 -9.03 -8.03 9.84
CA ILE A 46 -9.57 -7.85 8.49
C ILE A 46 -11.03 -8.29 8.54
N ILE A 47 -11.95 -7.34 8.36
CA ILE A 47 -13.39 -7.64 8.32
C ILE A 47 -13.70 -8.28 6.96
N CYS A 48 -14.01 -9.58 6.99
CA CYS A 48 -14.22 -10.39 5.80
C CYS A 48 -15.72 -10.42 5.44
N GLU A 49 -16.14 -9.61 4.46
CA GLU A 49 -17.53 -9.62 3.98
C GLU A 49 -17.89 -11.03 3.46
N ASN A 50 -18.98 -11.61 3.97
CA ASN A 50 -19.44 -12.98 3.70
C ASN A 50 -18.59 -14.11 4.31
N GLY A 51 -17.75 -13.79 5.31
CA GLY A 51 -17.01 -14.80 6.09
C GLY A 51 -15.78 -15.37 5.40
N TYR A 52 -15.31 -14.73 4.32
CA TYR A 52 -14.06 -15.10 3.63
C TYR A 52 -13.25 -13.86 3.27
N CYS A 53 -11.95 -13.91 3.52
CA CYS A 53 -11.06 -12.74 3.44
C CYS A 53 -10.61 -12.38 2.02
N ASN A 54 -11.53 -12.43 1.07
CA ASN A 54 -11.29 -12.19 -0.36
C ASN A 54 -11.14 -10.71 -0.74
N ASN A 55 -11.41 -9.78 0.18
CA ASN A 55 -11.42 -8.35 -0.10
C ASN A 55 -10.19 -7.62 0.48
N LYS A 56 -9.81 -6.51 -0.15
CA LYS A 56 -8.81 -5.57 0.38
C LYS A 56 -9.54 -4.45 1.15
N PRO A 57 -9.31 -4.26 2.47
CA PRO A 57 -9.97 -3.21 3.22
C PRO A 57 -9.44 -1.82 2.86
N GLU A 58 -10.28 -0.80 2.97
CA GLU A 58 -9.90 0.61 2.70
C GLU A 58 -8.72 1.10 3.56
N TRP A 59 -8.66 0.62 4.81
CA TRP A 59 -7.58 0.97 5.74
C TRP A 59 -6.26 0.26 5.45
N CYS A 60 -6.20 -0.68 4.50
CA CYS A 60 -5.00 -1.47 4.20
C CYS A 60 -3.74 -0.59 4.12
N PRO A 61 -2.64 -0.97 4.81
CA PRO A 61 -1.42 -0.18 4.86
C PRO A 61 -0.66 -0.15 3.53
N LEU A 62 -0.88 -1.13 2.66
CA LEU A 62 -0.27 -1.18 1.33
C LEU A 62 -1.04 -0.25 0.38
N LYS A 63 -0.44 0.92 0.13
CA LYS A 63 -0.91 1.89 -0.85
C LYS A 63 -0.20 1.68 -2.17
N GLU A 64 -0.95 1.79 -3.26
CA GLU A 64 -0.37 1.82 -4.59
C GLU A 64 0.59 3.00 -4.71
N LEU A 65 1.68 2.79 -5.47
CA LEU A 65 2.53 3.91 -5.83
C LEU A 65 1.74 4.90 -6.69
N PRO A 66 1.96 6.21 -6.52
CA PRO A 66 1.43 7.19 -7.45
C PRO A 66 1.86 6.87 -8.88
N LYS A 67 1.00 7.24 -9.84
CA LYS A 67 1.37 7.17 -11.25
C LYS A 67 2.28 8.34 -11.59
N GLU A 68 3.12 8.15 -12.60
CA GLU A 68 3.85 9.25 -13.19
C GLU A 68 2.90 10.34 -13.67
N GLU A 69 3.29 11.59 -13.43
CA GLU A 69 2.56 12.75 -13.90
C GLU A 69 3.02 13.09 -15.30
N ASN A 70 2.08 13.20 -16.24
CA ASN A 70 2.34 13.81 -17.54
C ASN A 70 2.16 15.32 -17.37
N GLY A 71 3.26 16.06 -17.45
CA GLY A 71 3.20 17.52 -17.36
C GLY A 71 2.32 18.10 -18.48
N ASP A 72 1.49 19.08 -18.15
CA ASP A 72 0.74 19.86 -19.15
C ASP A 72 1.74 20.66 -20.01
N GLU A 73 1.43 20.82 -21.31
CA GLU A 73 2.26 21.60 -22.23
C GLU A 73 2.38 23.07 -21.76
N ASP A 74 1.37 23.56 -21.06
CA ASP A 74 1.29 24.94 -20.54
C ASP A 74 1.97 25.15 -19.16
N LEU A 75 2.62 24.13 -18.60
CA LEU A 75 3.33 24.27 -17.32
C LEU A 75 4.49 25.27 -17.41
N CYS A 76 4.65 26.09 -16.36
CA CYS A 76 5.83 26.95 -16.24
C CYS A 76 7.09 26.11 -15.97
N SER A 77 8.27 26.71 -16.10
CA SER A 77 9.54 25.98 -15.93
C SER A 77 9.70 25.33 -14.55
N PHE A 78 9.14 25.95 -13.50
CA PHE A 78 9.14 25.39 -12.15
C PHE A 78 8.31 24.11 -12.07
N ASP A 79 7.07 24.14 -12.55
CA ASP A 79 6.16 22.99 -12.49
C ASP A 79 6.68 21.82 -13.33
N ARG A 80 7.27 22.10 -14.50
CA ARG A 80 7.95 21.08 -15.31
C ARG A 80 9.10 20.40 -14.56
N GLY A 81 9.90 21.19 -13.83
CA GLY A 81 10.98 20.68 -12.99
C GLY A 81 10.46 19.81 -11.85
N TRP A 82 9.35 20.20 -11.22
CA TRP A 82 8.68 19.40 -10.19
C TRP A 82 8.22 18.05 -10.74
N THR A 83 7.45 18.03 -11.83
CA THR A 83 6.96 16.79 -12.46
C THR A 83 8.11 15.87 -12.87
N ALA A 84 9.17 16.41 -13.47
CA ALA A 84 10.34 15.61 -13.85
C ALA A 84 11.04 14.99 -12.63
N GLY A 85 11.23 15.77 -11.56
CA GLY A 85 11.82 15.28 -10.31
C GLY A 85 10.97 14.23 -9.61
N PHE A 86 9.64 14.42 -9.59
CA PHE A 86 8.68 13.47 -9.04
C PHE A 86 8.72 12.13 -9.80
N ASN A 87 8.63 12.15 -11.13
CA ASN A 87 8.69 10.94 -11.94
C ASN A 87 10.06 10.25 -11.80
N THR A 88 11.16 11.00 -11.79
CA THR A 88 12.50 10.42 -11.55
C THR A 88 12.58 9.71 -10.20
N CYS A 89 11.93 10.25 -9.15
CA CYS A 89 11.85 9.60 -7.85
C CYS A 89 11.05 8.29 -7.92
N LEU A 90 9.88 8.30 -8.58
CA LEU A 90 9.04 7.11 -8.77
C LEU A 90 9.76 6.02 -9.56
N GLN A 91 10.45 6.37 -10.64
CA GLN A 91 11.26 5.45 -11.46
C GLN A 91 12.32 4.76 -10.60
N ARG A 92 13.05 5.51 -9.77
CA ARG A 92 14.04 4.93 -8.86
C ARG A 92 13.43 3.99 -7.82
N ILE A 93 12.26 4.34 -7.29
CA ILE A 93 11.47 3.49 -6.38
C ILE A 93 11.08 2.18 -7.09
N ASN A 94 10.67 2.25 -8.35
CA ASN A 94 10.35 1.08 -9.19
C ASN A 94 11.58 0.28 -9.65
N GLY A 95 12.80 0.70 -9.30
CA GLY A 95 14.03 0.06 -9.75
C GLY A 95 14.40 0.35 -11.21
N GLU A 96 13.76 1.35 -11.82
CA GLU A 96 14.12 1.89 -13.13
C GLU A 96 15.39 2.75 -13.01
N LYS A 97 16.18 2.82 -14.10
CA LYS A 97 17.50 3.48 -14.11
C LYS A 97 17.43 4.96 -14.41
#